data_AF-A0A380DXG6-F1
#
_entry.id   AF-A0A380DXG6-F1
#
_cell.length_a   1.000
_cell.length_b   1.000
_cell.length_c   1.000
_cell.angle_alpha   90.00
_cell.angle_beta   90.00
_cell.angle_gamma   90.00
#
_symmetry.space_group_name_H-M   'P 1'
#
loop_
_entity.id
_entity.type
_entity.pdbx_description
1 polymer ?
#
loop_
_entity_poly.entity_id
_entity_poly.type
_entity_poly.pdbx_seq_one_letter_code
_entity_poly.pdbx_strand_id
1 'polypeptide(L)'
;MLVLCAIIPEHKVTATGDFGGWQGIYAGVSMIFLAYIGFDSIAANSAEALDPQKTMPRGILGSLSVAIVLFIAVALVLVGMFHYSQYANNAEPVGWALRQSGHGVVAAIVQAISVIGMFTALIGMMLAGSRLLYSFGRDGLLPSWLSHLNDKHLPNRALVILTIIGVLIGSMFPFAFLAQLISAGTLVAFMFVSLAMYRLRKREGKDLPIPAFKLPLYPVLPAVTFVLVLLVFWGLGFEAKLYTLIWFIVGIILYLSYGLRHSKKMT
;
A
#
# COMPACT_ATOMS: atom_id res chain seq x y z
N MET A 1 -15.25 3.69 -32.36
CA MET A 1 -14.48 4.96 -32.27
C MET A 1 -14.85 5.77 -31.02
N LEU A 2 -16.13 5.88 -30.64
CA LEU A 2 -16.56 6.59 -29.42
C LEU A 2 -16.11 5.97 -28.08
N VAL A 3 -15.94 4.65 -27.99
CA VAL A 3 -15.53 3.98 -26.73
C VAL A 3 -14.07 4.26 -26.36
N LEU A 4 -13.17 4.45 -27.34
CA LEU A 4 -11.76 4.74 -27.09
C LEU A 4 -11.51 6.20 -26.68
N CYS A 5 -12.30 7.15 -27.19
CA CYS A 5 -12.26 8.55 -26.75
C CYS A 5 -12.75 8.75 -25.31
N ALA A 6 -13.59 7.85 -24.78
CA ALA A 6 -14.01 7.88 -23.39
C ALA A 6 -12.93 7.35 -22.41
N ILE A 7 -11.97 6.56 -22.91
CA ILE A 7 -10.97 5.85 -22.08
C ILE A 7 -9.67 6.65 -21.96
N ILE A 8 -9.31 7.44 -22.98
CA ILE A 8 -8.09 8.26 -22.96
C ILE A 8 -8.49 9.72 -22.78
N PRO A 9 -8.19 10.35 -21.62
CA PRO A 9 -8.49 11.76 -21.40
C PRO A 9 -7.78 12.62 -22.46
N GLU A 10 -8.50 13.59 -23.06
CA GLU A 10 -7.92 14.53 -24.02
C GLU A 10 -6.76 15.30 -23.38
N HIS A 11 -5.64 15.42 -24.10
CA HIS A 11 -4.49 16.22 -23.65
C HIS A 11 -4.89 17.70 -23.59
N LYS A 12 -4.78 18.28 -22.40
CA LYS A 12 -5.05 19.68 -22.07
C LYS A 12 -3.92 20.22 -21.22
N VAL A 13 -3.21 21.21 -21.74
CA VAL A 13 -2.20 21.94 -20.98
C VAL A 13 -2.92 22.74 -19.89
N THR A 14 -2.71 22.40 -18.62
CA THR A 14 -3.29 23.10 -17.45
C THR A 14 -2.20 23.91 -16.75
N ALA A 15 -2.55 24.91 -15.95
CA ALA A 15 -1.61 25.78 -15.23
C ALA A 15 -0.66 25.03 -14.25
N THR A 16 -0.95 23.76 -13.94
CA THR A 16 -0.14 22.84 -13.12
C THR A 16 0.58 21.75 -13.93
N GLY A 17 0.51 21.79 -15.26
CA GLY A 17 1.11 20.82 -16.19
C GLY A 17 0.11 20.23 -17.21
N ASP A 18 0.61 19.41 -18.12
CA ASP A 18 -0.18 18.69 -19.13
C ASP A 18 -1.09 17.63 -18.48
N PHE A 19 -2.40 17.74 -18.69
CA PHE A 19 -3.44 16.81 -18.20
C PHE A 19 -4.06 16.05 -19.37
N GLY A 20 -3.97 14.71 -19.37
CA GLY A 20 -4.53 13.87 -20.44
C GLY A 20 -3.46 13.09 -21.23
N GLY A 21 -3.90 12.25 -22.16
CA GLY A 21 -3.04 11.34 -22.93
C GLY A 21 -2.27 10.34 -22.04
N TRP A 22 -1.10 9.91 -22.51
CA TRP A 22 -0.21 8.99 -21.78
C TRP A 22 0.28 9.54 -20.44
N GLN A 23 0.43 10.86 -20.32
CA GLN A 23 0.87 11.52 -19.10
C GLN A 23 -0.21 11.49 -18.01
N GLY A 24 -1.48 11.68 -18.40
CA GLY A 24 -2.63 11.49 -17.50
C GLY A 24 -2.75 10.04 -17.00
N ILE A 25 -2.54 9.06 -17.88
CA ILE A 25 -2.51 7.64 -17.51
C ILE A 25 -1.41 7.37 -16.48
N TYR A 26 -0.20 7.88 -16.71
CA TYR A 26 0.94 7.70 -15.82
C TYR A 26 0.71 8.31 -14.42
N ALA A 27 0.16 9.52 -14.36
CA ALA A 27 -0.24 10.14 -13.10
C ALA A 27 -1.35 9.33 -12.38
N GLY A 28 -2.32 8.81 -13.14
CA GLY A 28 -3.39 7.95 -12.64
C GLY A 28 -2.88 6.64 -12.04
N VAL A 29 -1.91 5.98 -12.70
CA VAL A 29 -1.27 4.76 -12.19
C VAL A 29 -0.61 5.00 -10.82
N SER A 30 0.01 6.16 -10.64
CA SER A 30 0.67 6.53 -9.38
C SER A 30 -0.34 6.76 -8.26
N MET A 31 -1.51 7.34 -8.56
CA MET A 31 -2.57 7.59 -7.59
C MET A 31 -3.36 6.33 -7.21
N ILE A 32 -3.67 5.46 -8.18
CA ILE A 32 -4.44 4.22 -7.93
C ILE A 32 -3.60 3.16 -7.20
N PHE A 33 -2.28 3.32 -7.14
CA PHE A 33 -1.38 2.38 -6.46
C PHE A 33 -1.80 2.09 -5.01
N LEU A 34 -2.29 3.11 -4.27
CA LEU A 34 -2.80 2.92 -2.91
C LEU A 34 -3.85 1.81 -2.82
N ALA A 35 -4.71 1.66 -3.82
CA ALA A 35 -5.78 0.67 -3.82
C ALA A 35 -5.26 -0.78 -3.86
N TYR A 36 -4.01 -0.99 -4.28
CA TYR A 36 -3.35 -2.30 -4.31
C TYR A 36 -2.56 -2.61 -3.03
N ILE A 37 -2.44 -1.66 -2.11
CA ILE A 37 -1.75 -1.87 -0.84
C ILE A 37 -2.64 -2.71 0.08
N GLY A 38 -2.06 -3.72 0.74
CA GLY A 38 -2.76 -4.60 1.67
C GLY A 38 -2.43 -6.09 1.49
N PHE A 39 -1.91 -6.51 0.33
CA PHE A 39 -1.49 -7.91 0.13
C PHE A 39 -0.34 -8.33 1.07
N ASP A 40 0.47 -7.36 1.49
CA ASP A 40 1.57 -7.49 2.45
C ASP A 40 1.10 -7.70 3.88
N SER A 41 -0.15 -7.34 4.21
CA SER A 41 -0.76 -7.68 5.50
C SER A 41 -0.89 -9.20 5.70
N ILE A 42 -1.06 -9.96 4.60
CA ILE A 42 -1.05 -11.43 4.62
C ILE A 42 0.32 -11.91 5.10
N ALA A 43 1.41 -11.31 4.59
CA ALA A 43 2.79 -11.61 4.98
C ALA A 43 3.05 -11.38 6.48
N ALA A 44 2.50 -10.30 7.04
CA ALA A 44 2.63 -9.96 8.45
C ALA A 44 1.99 -11.01 9.39
N ASN A 45 1.00 -11.77 8.91
CA ASN A 45 0.30 -12.80 9.66
C ASN A 45 0.77 -14.23 9.31
N SER A 46 1.94 -14.37 8.68
CA SER A 46 2.53 -15.66 8.29
C SER A 46 2.71 -16.65 9.44
N ALA A 47 2.92 -16.16 10.67
CA ALA A 47 3.10 -17.00 11.86
C ALA A 47 1.84 -17.79 12.24
N GLU A 48 0.66 -17.37 11.79
CA GLU A 48 -0.64 -18.00 12.07
C GLU A 48 -1.12 -18.87 10.90
N ALA A 49 -0.40 -18.88 9.78
CA ALA A 49 -0.78 -19.63 8.59
C ALA A 49 -0.44 -21.11 8.72
N LEU A 50 -1.37 -21.98 8.32
CA LEU A 50 -1.12 -23.41 8.14
C LEU A 50 -0.30 -23.62 6.87
N ASP A 51 0.85 -24.28 6.99
CA ASP A 51 1.85 -24.44 5.91
C ASP A 51 2.17 -23.11 5.19
N PRO A 52 2.86 -22.16 5.87
CA PRO A 52 3.13 -20.82 5.32
C PRO A 52 3.88 -20.86 3.99
N GLN A 53 4.65 -21.92 3.75
CA GLN A 53 5.48 -22.08 2.56
C GLN A 53 4.67 -22.17 1.27
N LYS A 54 3.45 -22.74 1.33
CA LYS A 54 2.55 -22.88 0.16
C LYS A 54 1.35 -21.96 0.24
N THR A 55 0.81 -21.73 1.44
CA THR A 55 -0.40 -20.94 1.63
C THR A 55 -0.13 -19.45 1.39
N MET A 56 1.02 -18.93 1.82
CA MET A 56 1.33 -17.50 1.70
C MET A 56 1.49 -17.05 0.25
N PRO A 57 2.28 -17.71 -0.62
CA PRO A 57 2.40 -17.29 -2.02
C PRO A 57 1.07 -17.36 -2.77
N ARG A 58 0.26 -18.40 -2.52
CA ARG A 58 -1.08 -18.55 -3.12
C ARG A 58 -2.06 -17.48 -2.63
N GLY A 59 -2.02 -17.15 -1.34
CA GLY A 59 -2.87 -16.10 -0.76
C GLY A 59 -2.53 -14.71 -1.30
N ILE A 60 -1.25 -14.38 -1.41
CA ILE A 60 -0.78 -13.09 -1.95
C ILE A 60 -1.13 -12.98 -3.44
N LEU A 61 -0.75 -13.96 -4.26
CA LEU A 61 -1.01 -13.92 -5.70
C LEU A 61 -2.51 -14.03 -6.04
N GLY A 62 -3.24 -14.87 -5.30
CA GLY A 62 -4.68 -15.05 -5.49
C GLY A 62 -5.47 -13.80 -5.13
N SER A 63 -5.20 -13.20 -3.96
CA SER A 63 -5.91 -11.98 -3.54
C SER A 63 -5.63 -10.81 -4.48
N LEU A 64 -4.38 -10.63 -4.91
CA LEU A 64 -4.01 -9.57 -5.86
C LEU A 64 -4.66 -9.77 -7.23
N SER A 65 -4.70 -11.01 -7.74
CA SER A 65 -5.32 -11.30 -9.04
C SER A 65 -6.82 -11.01 -9.03
N VAL A 66 -7.52 -11.40 -7.96
CA VAL A 66 -8.94 -11.10 -7.79
C VAL A 66 -9.17 -9.59 -7.71
N ALA A 67 -8.35 -8.87 -6.95
CA ALA A 67 -8.44 -7.41 -6.83
C ALA A 67 -8.24 -6.70 -8.19
N ILE A 68 -7.24 -7.10 -8.97
CA ILE A 68 -6.98 -6.53 -10.31
C ILE A 68 -8.21 -6.69 -11.21
N VAL A 69 -8.75 -7.91 -11.30
CA VAL A 69 -9.92 -8.18 -12.15
C VAL A 69 -11.12 -7.35 -11.72
N LEU A 70 -11.39 -7.28 -10.41
CA LEU A 70 -12.50 -6.52 -9.86
C LEU A 70 -12.33 -5.00 -10.11
N PHE A 71 -11.13 -4.45 -9.91
CA PHE A 71 -10.85 -3.04 -10.14
C PHE A 71 -11.00 -2.65 -11.61
N ILE A 72 -10.51 -3.48 -12.53
CA ILE A 72 -10.70 -3.25 -13.98
C ILE A 72 -12.19 -3.30 -14.33
N ALA A 73 -12.93 -4.29 -13.81
CA ALA A 73 -14.36 -4.42 -14.07
C ALA A 73 -15.13 -3.19 -13.58
N VAL A 74 -14.89 -2.75 -12.33
CA VAL A 74 -15.54 -1.57 -11.76
C VAL A 74 -15.18 -0.30 -12.54
N ALA A 75 -13.90 -0.11 -12.90
CA ALA A 75 -13.46 1.04 -13.67
C ALA A 75 -14.14 1.10 -15.05
N LEU A 76 -14.24 -0.03 -15.76
CA LEU A 76 -14.91 -0.12 -17.05
C LEU A 76 -16.41 0.19 -16.93
N VAL A 77 -17.07 -0.32 -15.89
CA VAL A 77 -18.49 -0.03 -15.65
C VAL A 77 -18.71 1.46 -15.39
N LEU A 78 -17.91 2.08 -14.51
CA LEU A 78 -18.08 3.50 -14.18
C LEU A 78 -17.84 4.42 -15.39
N VAL A 79 -16.74 4.22 -16.12
CA VAL A 79 -16.45 5.00 -17.34
C VAL A 79 -17.50 4.73 -18.43
N GLY A 80 -18.12 3.55 -18.45
CA GLY A 80 -19.23 3.22 -19.34
C GLY A 80 -20.56 3.89 -18.96
N MET A 81 -20.79 4.22 -17.69
CA MET A 81 -22.03 4.85 -17.22
C MET A 81 -22.04 6.36 -17.43
N PHE A 82 -20.96 7.05 -17.05
CA PHE A 82 -20.86 8.51 -17.12
C PHE A 82 -19.48 8.96 -17.59
N HIS A 83 -19.42 10.13 -18.21
CA HIS A 83 -18.16 10.72 -18.64
C HIS A 83 -17.24 10.99 -17.43
N TYR A 84 -15.95 10.67 -17.53
CA TYR A 84 -14.99 10.68 -16.42
C TYR A 84 -14.93 12.01 -15.65
N SER A 85 -15.25 13.13 -16.30
CA SER A 85 -15.30 14.46 -15.69
C SER A 85 -16.37 14.61 -14.62
N GLN A 86 -17.43 13.81 -14.64
CA GLN A 86 -18.52 13.87 -13.66
C GLN A 86 -18.13 13.24 -12.32
N TYR A 87 -17.08 12.41 -12.29
CA TYR A 87 -16.55 11.80 -11.08
C TYR A 87 -15.51 12.68 -10.37
N ALA A 88 -15.16 13.83 -10.93
CA ALA A 88 -14.15 14.72 -10.35
C ALA A 88 -14.54 15.17 -8.94
N ASN A 89 -13.58 15.14 -8.01
CA ASN A 89 -13.74 15.54 -6.60
C ASN A 89 -14.86 14.80 -5.85
N ASN A 90 -15.25 13.62 -6.32
CA ASN A 90 -16.26 12.81 -5.67
C ASN A 90 -15.62 11.74 -4.77
N ALA A 91 -15.95 11.76 -3.48
CA ALA A 91 -15.48 10.76 -2.52
C ALA A 91 -16.15 9.39 -2.70
N GLU A 92 -17.29 9.31 -3.40
CA GLU A 92 -18.11 8.11 -3.51
C GLU A 92 -18.53 7.83 -4.99
N PRO A 93 -17.58 7.66 -5.93
CA PRO A 93 -17.92 7.60 -7.35
C PRO A 93 -18.92 6.48 -7.73
N VAL A 94 -18.83 5.31 -7.07
CA VAL A 94 -19.74 4.17 -7.31
C VAL A 94 -21.17 4.46 -6.85
N GLY A 95 -21.35 4.91 -5.60
CA GLY A 95 -22.68 5.21 -5.07
C GLY A 95 -23.33 6.38 -5.80
N TRP A 96 -22.54 7.38 -6.19
CA TRP A 96 -23.01 8.49 -7.00
C TRP A 96 -23.51 8.04 -8.38
N ALA A 97 -22.76 7.20 -9.09
CA ALA A 97 -23.16 6.69 -10.41
C ALA A 97 -24.50 5.93 -10.34
N LEU A 98 -24.66 5.08 -9.31
CA LEU A 98 -25.88 4.29 -9.13
C LEU A 98 -27.09 5.17 -8.82
N ARG A 99 -26.93 6.21 -7.99
CA ARG A 99 -28.02 7.17 -7.73
C ARG A 99 -28.39 7.96 -8.98
N GLN A 100 -27.40 8.43 -9.73
CA GLN A 100 -27.64 9.18 -10.96
C GLN A 100 -28.32 8.34 -12.06
N SER A 101 -28.14 7.01 -12.02
CA SER A 101 -28.79 6.06 -12.92
C SER A 101 -30.18 5.60 -12.45
N GLY A 102 -30.73 6.19 -11.37
CA GLY A 102 -32.05 5.85 -10.83
C GLY A 102 -32.08 4.65 -9.88
N HIS A 103 -30.94 4.03 -9.57
CA HIS A 103 -30.83 2.86 -8.68
C HIS A 103 -30.45 3.24 -7.25
N GLY A 104 -31.21 4.13 -6.61
CA GLY A 104 -30.91 4.65 -5.27
C GLY A 104 -30.84 3.58 -4.17
N VAL A 105 -31.69 2.55 -4.23
CA VAL A 105 -31.68 1.44 -3.26
C VAL A 105 -30.39 0.62 -3.38
N VAL A 106 -29.97 0.30 -4.60
CA VAL A 106 -28.73 -0.43 -4.85
C VAL A 106 -27.52 0.39 -4.39
N ALA A 107 -27.54 1.70 -4.63
CA ALA A 107 -26.50 2.59 -4.13
C ALA A 107 -26.39 2.52 -2.60
N ALA A 108 -27.51 2.59 -1.87
CA ALA A 108 -27.50 2.50 -0.41
C ALA A 108 -26.92 1.16 0.09
N ILE A 109 -27.28 0.04 -0.55
CA ILE A 109 -26.74 -1.29 -0.21
C ILE A 109 -25.24 -1.35 -0.44
N VAL A 110 -24.76 -0.89 -1.60
CA VAL A 110 -23.34 -0.89 -1.95
C VAL A 110 -22.54 0.00 -0.98
N GLN A 111 -23.08 1.15 -0.59
CA GLN A 111 -22.41 2.01 0.39
C GLN A 111 -22.37 1.40 1.79
N ALA A 112 -23.45 0.75 2.23
CA ALA A 112 -23.46 0.04 3.50
C ALA A 112 -22.38 -1.08 3.52
N ILE A 113 -22.30 -1.86 2.45
CA ILE A 113 -21.26 -2.90 2.31
C ILE A 113 -19.86 -2.29 2.29
N SER A 114 -19.68 -1.17 1.59
CA SER A 114 -18.39 -0.46 1.52
C SER A 114 -17.92 0.01 2.90
N VAL A 115 -18.82 0.56 3.71
CA VAL A 115 -18.50 0.98 5.09
C VAL A 115 -18.07 -0.21 5.96
N ILE A 116 -18.82 -1.33 5.89
CA ILE A 116 -18.48 -2.54 6.63
C ILE A 116 -17.12 -3.09 6.18
N GLY A 117 -16.88 -3.13 4.86
CA GLY A 117 -15.62 -3.59 4.29
C GLY A 117 -14.42 -2.72 4.69
N MET A 118 -14.58 -1.39 4.66
CA MET A 118 -13.55 -0.45 5.13
C MET A 118 -13.25 -0.65 6.61
N PHE A 119 -14.27 -0.89 7.44
CA PHE A 119 -14.09 -1.18 8.86
C PHE A 119 -13.28 -2.46 9.08
N THR A 120 -13.58 -3.54 8.33
CA THR A 120 -12.79 -4.78 8.38
C THR A 120 -11.34 -4.56 7.94
N ALA A 121 -11.12 -3.82 6.85
CA ALA A 121 -9.77 -3.50 6.37
C ALA A 121 -8.96 -2.71 7.39
N LEU A 122 -9.61 -1.76 8.09
CA LEU A 122 -8.99 -0.96 9.14
C LEU A 122 -8.51 -1.85 10.31
N ILE A 123 -9.33 -2.80 10.77
CA ILE A 123 -8.93 -3.76 11.80
C ILE A 123 -7.71 -4.58 11.35
N GLY A 124 -7.73 -5.09 10.11
CA GLY A 124 -6.62 -5.86 9.56
C GLY A 124 -5.30 -5.08 9.53
N MET A 125 -5.35 -3.81 9.10
CA MET A 125 -4.19 -2.92 9.07
C MET A 125 -3.68 -2.55 10.46
N MET A 126 -4.57 -2.34 11.43
CA MET A 126 -4.17 -2.07 12.82
C MET A 126 -3.46 -3.28 13.46
N LEU A 127 -3.95 -4.50 13.20
CA LEU A 127 -3.31 -5.72 13.69
C LEU A 127 -1.90 -5.88 13.09
N ALA A 128 -1.75 -5.75 11.77
CA ALA A 128 -0.46 -5.81 11.10
C ALA A 128 0.50 -4.72 11.60
N GLY A 129 0.02 -3.48 11.73
CA GLY A 129 0.81 -2.35 12.22
C GLY A 129 1.28 -2.51 13.66
N SER A 130 0.43 -3.03 14.54
CA SER A 130 0.81 -3.30 15.94
C SER A 130 1.92 -4.34 16.07
N ARG A 131 1.90 -5.40 15.24
CA ARG A 131 2.93 -6.46 15.19
C ARG A 131 4.27 -5.91 14.68
N LEU A 132 4.23 -5.06 13.66
CA LEU A 132 5.42 -4.39 13.15
C LEU A 132 6.07 -3.52 14.22
N LEU A 133 5.27 -2.68 14.91
CA LEU A 133 5.77 -1.77 15.93
C LEU A 133 6.34 -2.53 17.15
N TYR A 134 5.71 -3.63 17.53
CA TYR A 134 6.23 -4.57 18.53
C TYR A 134 7.60 -5.14 18.12
N SER A 135 7.75 -5.59 16.87
CA SER A 135 9.00 -6.15 16.37
C SER A 135 10.15 -5.13 16.39
N PHE A 136 9.87 -3.86 16.04
CA PHE A 136 10.86 -2.79 16.15
C PHE A 136 11.27 -2.48 17.59
N GLY A 137 10.33 -2.53 18.55
CA GLY A 137 10.65 -2.42 19.97
C GLY A 137 11.50 -3.59 20.46
N ARG A 138 11.18 -4.82 20.02
CA ARG A 138 11.89 -6.05 20.41
C ARG A 138 13.32 -6.05 19.90
N ASP A 139 13.51 -5.57 18.67
CA ASP A 139 14.81 -5.50 18.01
C ASP A 139 15.65 -4.28 18.49
N GLY A 140 15.10 -3.47 19.41
CA GLY A 140 15.79 -2.34 20.03
C GLY A 140 15.90 -1.09 19.14
N LEU A 141 15.17 -1.06 18.02
CA LEU A 141 15.10 0.07 17.09
C LEU A 141 14.16 1.18 17.58
N LEU A 142 13.19 0.83 18.44
CA LEU A 142 12.29 1.74 19.14
C LEU A 142 12.35 1.49 20.66
N PRO A 143 11.84 2.42 21.50
CA PRO A 143 11.86 2.24 22.95
C PRO A 143 11.28 0.90 23.39
N SER A 144 12.00 0.17 24.25
CA SER A 144 11.68 -1.21 24.70
C SER A 144 10.34 -1.36 25.41
N TRP A 145 9.71 -0.25 25.81
CA TRP A 145 8.36 -0.26 26.37
C TRP A 145 7.27 -0.65 25.35
N LEU A 146 7.56 -0.57 24.04
CA LEU A 146 6.66 -0.88 22.93
C LEU A 146 6.66 -2.38 22.63
N SER A 147 7.71 -3.08 23.06
CA SER A 147 7.79 -4.54 23.00
C SER A 147 7.24 -5.23 24.24
N HIS A 148 6.60 -4.51 25.15
CA HIS A 148 5.92 -5.15 26.28
C HIS A 148 4.57 -5.70 25.84
N LEU A 149 4.42 -7.01 25.97
CA LEU A 149 3.15 -7.69 25.79
C LEU A 149 2.32 -7.58 27.08
N ASN A 150 1.00 -7.51 26.92
CA ASN A 150 0.06 -7.63 28.03
C ASN A 150 -0.05 -9.10 28.51
N ASP A 151 -0.76 -9.36 29.61
CA ASP A 151 -0.94 -10.70 30.21
C ASP A 151 -1.49 -11.75 29.23
N LYS A 152 -2.23 -11.29 28.20
CA LYS A 152 -2.76 -12.11 27.09
C LYS A 152 -1.84 -12.23 25.88
N HIS A 153 -0.55 -11.88 26.01
CA HIS A 153 0.45 -11.90 24.93
C HIS A 153 0.11 -10.97 23.73
N LEU A 154 -0.63 -9.88 23.97
CA LEU A 154 -1.04 -8.91 22.95
C LEU A 154 -0.28 -7.58 23.09
N PRO A 155 0.18 -6.95 21.98
CA PRO A 155 0.93 -5.70 21.99
C PRO A 155 0.02 -4.46 22.16
N ASN A 156 -0.76 -4.41 23.26
CA ASN A 156 -1.76 -3.36 23.49
C ASN A 156 -1.18 -1.92 23.51
N ARG A 157 0.04 -1.73 24.02
CA ARG A 157 0.67 -0.40 24.08
C ARG A 157 0.99 0.14 22.68
N ALA A 158 1.53 -0.71 21.82
CA ALA A 158 1.78 -0.38 20.42
C ALA A 158 0.48 -0.06 19.68
N LEU A 159 -0.59 -0.82 19.95
CA LEU A 159 -1.91 -0.57 19.36
C LEU A 159 -2.46 0.80 19.80
N VAL A 160 -2.47 1.11 21.09
CA VAL A 160 -3.00 2.39 21.60
C VAL A 160 -2.23 3.58 21.02
N ILE A 161 -0.89 3.51 20.98
CA ILE A 161 -0.06 4.58 20.41
C ILE A 161 -0.36 4.75 18.92
N LEU A 162 -0.46 3.65 18.17
CA LEU A 162 -0.80 3.68 16.75
C LEU A 162 -2.18 4.31 16.53
N THR A 163 -3.18 3.99 17.36
CA THR A 163 -4.52 4.58 17.30
C THR A 163 -4.49 6.08 17.56
N ILE A 164 -3.81 6.53 18.63
CA ILE A 164 -3.74 7.96 18.98
C ILE A 164 -3.09 8.75 17.86
N ILE A 165 -1.94 8.28 17.36
CA ILE A 165 -1.23 8.92 16.25
C ILE A 165 -2.09 8.91 14.98
N GLY A 166 -2.73 7.78 14.68
CA GLY A 166 -3.60 7.64 13.52
C GLY A 166 -4.81 8.58 13.55
N VAL A 167 -5.46 8.75 14.70
CA VAL A 167 -6.58 9.69 14.87
C VAL A 167 -6.12 11.14 14.73
N LEU A 168 -4.98 11.49 15.33
CA LEU A 168 -4.43 12.86 15.22
C LEU A 168 -4.06 13.19 13.77
N ILE A 169 -3.29 12.33 13.10
CA ILE A 169 -2.86 12.55 11.72
C ILE A 169 -4.06 12.52 10.78
N GLY A 170 -4.97 11.56 10.94
CA GLY A 170 -6.17 11.42 10.10
C GLY A 170 -7.15 12.59 10.24
N SER A 171 -7.19 13.25 11.38
CA SER A 171 -8.01 14.45 11.62
C SER A 171 -7.38 15.73 11.06
N MET A 172 -6.05 15.81 11.04
CA MET A 172 -5.32 17.02 10.66
C MET A 172 -5.01 17.12 9.16
N PHE A 173 -4.90 15.99 8.44
CA PHE A 173 -4.41 15.98 7.06
C PHE A 173 -5.46 15.42 6.07
N PRO A 174 -5.56 15.97 4.85
CA PRO A 174 -6.52 15.50 3.86
C PRO A 174 -6.14 14.11 3.33
N PHE A 175 -7.16 13.30 2.98
CA PHE A 175 -6.96 11.94 2.49
C PHE A 175 -6.00 11.86 1.30
N ALA A 176 -6.12 12.75 0.31
CA ALA A 176 -5.26 12.74 -0.88
C ALA A 176 -3.78 12.93 -0.54
N PHE A 177 -3.48 13.75 0.47
CA PHE A 177 -2.11 13.94 0.96
C PHE A 177 -1.60 12.66 1.62
N LEU A 178 -2.36 12.08 2.55
CA LEU A 178 -2.00 10.84 3.24
C LEU A 178 -1.82 9.68 2.26
N ALA A 179 -2.71 9.57 1.27
CA ALA A 179 -2.66 8.58 0.21
C ALA A 179 -1.35 8.63 -0.59
N GLN A 180 -0.90 9.83 -0.94
CA GLN A 180 0.37 10.03 -1.64
C GLN A 180 1.56 9.66 -0.76
N LEU A 181 1.57 10.03 0.53
CA LEU A 181 2.64 9.67 1.47
C LEU A 181 2.73 8.15 1.66
N ILE A 182 1.59 7.48 1.86
CA ILE A 182 1.53 6.02 2.03
C ILE A 182 2.05 5.34 0.76
N SER A 183 1.58 5.78 -0.42
CA SER A 183 2.02 5.22 -1.71
C SER A 183 3.52 5.39 -1.90
N ALA A 184 4.05 6.59 -1.64
CA ALA A 184 5.47 6.87 -1.78
C ALA A 184 6.32 5.98 -0.85
N GLY A 185 5.94 5.86 0.42
CA GLY A 185 6.63 5.01 1.39
C GLY A 185 6.62 3.53 1.00
N THR A 186 5.47 3.01 0.57
CA THR A 186 5.33 1.60 0.15
C THR A 186 6.09 1.30 -1.13
N LEU A 187 6.10 2.21 -2.11
CA LEU A 187 6.92 2.07 -3.32
C LEU A 187 8.40 1.98 -2.97
N VAL A 188 8.88 2.82 -2.04
CA VAL A 188 10.27 2.73 -1.60
C VAL A 188 10.55 1.41 -0.87
N ALA A 189 9.64 0.93 -0.02
CA ALA A 189 9.75 -0.39 0.58
C ALA A 189 9.85 -1.50 -0.47
N PHE A 190 9.04 -1.45 -1.53
CA PHE A 190 9.10 -2.43 -2.63
C PHE A 190 10.39 -2.34 -3.44
N MET A 191 10.96 -1.15 -3.61
CA MET A 191 12.31 -0.98 -4.18
C MET A 191 13.36 -1.70 -3.33
N PHE A 192 13.34 -1.51 -2.01
CA PHE A 192 14.25 -2.19 -1.09
C PHE A 192 14.05 -3.71 -1.08
N VAL A 193 12.81 -4.21 -1.09
CA VAL A 193 12.52 -5.64 -1.17
C VAL A 193 13.08 -6.24 -2.47
N SER A 194 12.89 -5.54 -3.59
CA SER A 194 13.41 -5.97 -4.91
C SER A 194 14.93 -6.07 -4.91
N LEU A 195 15.63 -5.11 -4.29
CA LEU A 195 17.09 -5.14 -4.14
C LEU A 195 17.55 -6.20 -3.13
N ALA A 196 16.83 -6.38 -2.03
CA ALA A 196 17.13 -7.35 -0.99
C ALA A 196 17.12 -8.79 -1.52
N MET A 197 16.28 -9.09 -2.52
CA MET A 197 16.22 -10.40 -3.18
C MET A 197 17.59 -10.82 -3.75
N TYR A 198 18.40 -9.91 -4.28
CA TYR A 198 19.74 -10.25 -4.79
C TYR A 198 20.68 -10.75 -3.69
N ARG A 199 20.60 -10.15 -2.50
CA ARG A 199 21.42 -10.54 -1.36
C ARG A 199 20.88 -11.79 -0.68
N LEU A 200 19.55 -11.92 -0.58
CA LEU A 200 18.89 -13.07 0.01
C LEU A 200 19.19 -14.35 -0.78
N ARG A 201 19.11 -14.27 -2.12
CA ARG A 201 19.35 -15.41 -3.01
C ARG A 201 20.75 -16.01 -2.86
N LYS A 202 21.75 -15.18 -2.57
CA LYS A 202 23.15 -15.63 -2.33
C LYS A 202 23.33 -16.36 -0.99
N ARG A 203 22.41 -16.18 -0.04
CA ARG A 203 22.45 -16.81 1.30
C ARG A 203 21.56 -18.06 1.39
N GLU A 204 20.67 -18.28 0.43
CA GLU A 204 19.88 -19.51 0.33
C GLU A 204 20.79 -20.75 0.28
N GLY A 205 20.51 -21.74 1.11
CA GLY A 205 21.29 -22.98 1.19
C GLY A 205 22.61 -22.87 1.99
N LYS A 206 22.95 -21.68 2.50
CA LYS A 206 24.05 -21.49 3.46
C LYS A 206 23.50 -21.22 4.85
N ASP A 207 22.85 -20.07 5.03
CA ASP A 207 22.33 -19.58 6.31
C ASP A 207 20.80 -19.56 6.36
N LEU A 208 20.15 -19.80 5.22
CA LEU A 208 18.70 -19.72 5.06
C LEU A 208 18.15 -20.99 4.41
N PRO A 209 17.00 -21.51 4.88
CA PRO A 209 16.34 -22.64 4.26
C PRO A 209 15.95 -22.29 2.81
N ILE A 210 15.97 -23.30 1.94
CA ILE A 210 15.57 -23.13 0.54
C ILE A 210 14.07 -22.80 0.52
N PRO A 211 13.64 -21.67 -0.06
CA PRO A 211 12.23 -21.31 -0.07
C PRO A 211 11.44 -22.27 -0.97
N ALA A 212 10.24 -22.64 -0.52
CA ALA A 212 9.33 -23.50 -1.29
C ALA A 212 8.83 -22.83 -2.58
N PHE A 213 8.67 -21.49 -2.54
CA PHE A 213 8.36 -20.68 -3.71
C PHE A 213 9.63 -19.93 -4.16
N LYS A 214 10.05 -20.18 -5.39
CA LYS A 214 11.17 -19.47 -6.02
C LYS A 214 10.62 -18.49 -7.04
N LEU A 215 11.12 -17.26 -7.02
CA LEU A 215 10.78 -16.26 -8.01
C LEU A 215 11.22 -16.77 -9.40
N PRO A 216 10.29 -16.88 -10.38
CA PRO A 216 10.68 -17.26 -11.74
C PRO A 216 11.61 -16.20 -12.35
N LEU A 217 12.39 -16.54 -13.38
CA LEU A 217 13.17 -15.57 -14.15
C LEU A 217 14.13 -14.67 -13.34
N TYR A 218 14.64 -15.17 -12.20
CA TYR A 218 15.76 -14.53 -11.51
C TYR A 218 17.02 -14.59 -12.39
N PRO A 219 17.81 -13.50 -12.54
CA PRO A 219 17.79 -12.21 -11.82
C PRO A 219 16.96 -11.10 -12.48
N VAL A 220 16.30 -11.35 -13.61
CA VAL A 220 15.65 -10.29 -14.40
C VAL A 220 14.42 -9.73 -13.70
N LEU A 221 13.57 -10.57 -13.10
CA LEU A 221 12.32 -10.10 -12.48
C LEU A 221 12.54 -9.04 -11.38
N PRO A 222 13.43 -9.23 -10.38
CA PRO A 222 13.68 -8.19 -9.38
C PRO A 222 14.18 -6.86 -9.97
N ALA A 223 14.98 -6.88 -11.04
CA ALA A 223 15.41 -5.66 -11.73
C ALA A 223 14.23 -4.96 -12.41
N VAL A 224 13.39 -5.72 -13.12
CA VAL A 224 12.19 -5.19 -13.78
C VAL A 224 11.24 -4.61 -12.74
N THR A 225 11.00 -5.30 -11.62
CA THR A 225 10.17 -4.79 -10.52
C THR A 225 10.73 -3.48 -9.98
N PHE A 226 12.04 -3.40 -9.72
CA PHE A 226 12.67 -2.16 -9.25
C PHE A 226 12.45 -1.00 -10.24
N VAL A 227 12.67 -1.23 -11.53
CA VAL A 227 12.48 -0.19 -12.56
C VAL A 227 11.01 0.23 -12.65
N LEU A 228 10.07 -0.70 -12.66
CA LEU A 228 8.63 -0.38 -12.72
C LEU A 228 8.16 0.40 -11.48
N VAL A 229 8.58 -0.02 -10.29
CA VAL A 229 8.26 0.67 -9.05
C VAL A 229 8.89 2.06 -9.03
N LEU A 230 10.13 2.21 -9.52
CA LEU A 230 10.80 3.50 -9.65
C LEU A 230 10.08 4.43 -10.63
N LEU A 231 9.57 3.90 -11.75
CA LEU A 231 8.75 4.67 -12.67
C LEU A 231 7.48 5.17 -11.97
N VAL A 232 6.70 4.28 -11.32
CA VAL A 232 5.51 4.70 -10.58
C VAL A 232 5.85 5.75 -9.50
N PHE A 233 6.97 5.58 -8.80
CA PHE A 233 7.44 6.56 -7.82
C PHE A 233 7.75 7.93 -8.44
N TRP A 234 8.33 7.96 -9.63
CA TRP A 234 8.64 9.21 -10.33
C TRP A 234 7.37 9.97 -10.75
N GLY A 235 6.30 9.23 -11.06
CA GLY A 235 4.98 9.79 -11.40
C GLY A 235 4.23 10.43 -10.24
N LEU A 236 4.68 10.25 -8.99
CA LEU A 236 4.13 10.97 -7.84
C LEU A 236 4.44 12.47 -7.90
N GLY A 237 3.61 13.26 -7.21
CA GLY A 237 3.80 14.70 -7.06
C GLY A 237 5.14 15.06 -6.41
N PHE A 238 5.65 16.27 -6.72
CA PHE A 238 6.91 16.77 -6.15
C PHE A 238 6.90 16.76 -4.61
N GLU A 239 5.79 17.20 -4.02
CA GLU A 239 5.58 17.22 -2.57
C GLU A 239 5.76 15.83 -1.93
N ALA A 240 5.11 14.80 -2.49
CA ALA A 240 5.22 13.42 -1.98
C ALA A 240 6.66 12.90 -2.00
N LYS A 241 7.41 13.22 -3.06
CA LYS A 241 8.83 12.86 -3.18
C LYS A 241 9.69 13.59 -2.15
N LEU A 242 9.45 14.90 -1.95
CA LEU A 242 10.15 15.70 -0.96
C LEU A 242 9.89 15.20 0.48
N TYR A 243 8.63 14.93 0.85
CA TYR A 243 8.31 14.42 2.17
C TYR A 243 8.86 13.02 2.42
N THR A 244 8.87 12.18 1.39
CA THR A 244 9.51 10.86 1.48
C THR A 244 11.00 11.01 1.77
N LEU A 245 11.70 11.92 1.08
CA LEU A 245 13.11 12.21 1.32
C LEU A 245 13.36 12.72 2.75
N ILE A 246 12.56 13.68 3.21
CA ILE A 246 12.63 14.22 4.58
C ILE A 246 12.42 13.10 5.60
N TRP A 247 11.41 12.25 5.40
CA TRP A 247 11.12 11.12 6.27
C TRP A 247 12.28 10.11 6.32
N PHE A 248 12.92 9.82 5.18
CA PHE A 248 14.11 8.98 5.13
C PHE A 248 15.28 9.58 5.92
N ILE A 249 15.52 10.88 5.78
CA ILE A 249 16.56 11.59 6.54
C ILE A 249 16.27 11.50 8.04
N VAL A 250 15.03 11.76 8.47
CA VAL A 250 14.61 11.61 9.86
C VAL A 250 14.82 10.17 10.36
N GLY A 251 14.45 9.17 9.56
CA GLY A 251 14.67 7.76 9.88
C GLY A 251 16.14 7.41 10.07
N ILE A 252 17.02 7.92 9.20
CA ILE A 252 18.48 7.75 9.32
C ILE A 252 19.00 8.42 10.60
N ILE A 253 18.55 9.64 10.91
CA ILE A 253 18.94 10.36 12.13
C ILE A 253 18.52 9.57 13.38
N LEU A 254 17.28 9.07 13.42
CA LEU A 254 16.80 8.23 14.53
C LEU A 254 17.57 6.91 14.65
N TYR A 255 17.88 6.28 13.52
CA TYR A 255 18.69 5.06 13.50
C TYR A 255 20.11 5.31 14.02
N LEU A 256 20.78 6.38 13.58
CA LEU A 256 22.14 6.69 14.00
C LEU A 256 22.22 7.14 15.47
N SER A 257 21.23 7.90 15.94
CA SER A 257 21.19 8.42 17.32
C SER A 257 20.77 7.37 18.34
N TYR A 258 19.69 6.63 18.08
CA TYR A 258 19.10 5.66 19.00
C TYR A 258 19.40 4.21 18.60
N GLY A 259 19.14 3.87 17.34
CA GLY A 259 19.23 2.50 16.81
C GLY A 259 20.63 1.87 16.92
N LEU A 260 21.70 2.61 16.61
CA LEU A 260 23.08 2.12 16.74
C LEU A 260 23.47 1.81 18.19
N ARG A 261 22.87 2.51 19.17
CA ARG A 261 23.19 2.35 20.59
C ARG A 261 22.36 1.26 21.28
N HIS A 262 21.17 0.95 20.77
CA HIS A 262 20.21 0.04 21.40
C HIS A 262 19.86 -1.21 20.56
N SER A 263 20.29 -1.29 19.30
CA SER A 263 20.14 -2.48 18.47
C SER A 263 20.88 -3.65 19.13
N LYS A 264 20.13 -4.54 19.78
CA LYS A 264 20.68 -5.80 20.27
C LYS A 264 21.15 -6.60 19.05
N LYS A 265 22.46 -6.82 18.93
CA LYS A 265 22.99 -7.81 18.00
C LYS A 265 22.36 -9.14 18.39
N MET A 266 21.50 -9.69 17.54
CA MET A 266 21.07 -11.08 17.66
C MET A 266 22.34 -11.93 17.66
N THR A 267 22.71 -12.42 18.84
CA THR A 267 23.74 -13.45 19.05
C THR A 267 23.02 -14.77 19.19
#